data_AF-X0X838-F1
#
_entry.id   AF-X0X838-F1
#
_cell.length_a   1.000
_cell.length_b   1.000
_cell.length_c   1.000
_cell.angle_alpha   90.00
_cell.angle_beta   90.00
_cell.angle_gamma   90.00
#
_symmetry.space_group_name_H-M   'P 1'
#
loop_
_entity.id
_entity.type
_entity.pdbx_description
1 polymer ?
#
loop_
_entity_poly.entity_id
_entity_poly.type
_entity_poly.pdbx_seq_one_letter_code
_entity_poly.pdbx_strand_id
1 'polypeptide(L)'
;MGQTTTGDMVRSVADSLHPATDHLLDFCEEVTGFWRRAPHLEILCLALEAVERYIRGEAPATDLGPDAVVEALLAGELIGIDRLMVLMPPQHGKTEVASRLFPCWFLGRNPDRKVLLTAYNTRWAHEISVDTRRYFEWAVPRLFGVGISPETEAASSWHVGRIEADRFFGRFHATGW
;
A
#
# COMPACT_ATOMS: atom_id res chain seq x y z
N MET A 1 -36.93 -19.15 -11.93
CA MET A 1 -36.34 -17.80 -12.04
C MET A 1 -35.86 -17.43 -10.65
N GLY A 2 -34.64 -17.86 -10.30
CA GLY A 2 -34.10 -17.72 -8.95
C GLY A 2 -33.66 -16.28 -8.71
N GLN A 3 -34.10 -15.70 -7.60
CA GLN A 3 -33.70 -14.37 -7.17
C GLN A 3 -32.25 -14.42 -6.68
N THR A 4 -31.36 -13.74 -7.39
CA THR A 4 -29.98 -13.49 -6.94
C THR A 4 -30.04 -12.57 -5.73
N THR A 5 -29.60 -13.04 -4.57
CA THR A 5 -29.66 -12.26 -3.33
C THR A 5 -28.46 -11.32 -3.26
N THR A 6 -28.59 -10.14 -2.64
CA THR A 6 -27.53 -9.11 -2.53
C THR A 6 -26.18 -9.65 -2.05
N GLY A 7 -26.15 -10.74 -1.27
CA GLY A 7 -24.91 -11.42 -0.84
C GLY A 7 -24.14 -12.14 -1.97
N ASP A 8 -24.81 -12.57 -3.04
CA ASP A 8 -24.17 -13.21 -4.19
C ASP A 8 -23.45 -12.21 -5.08
N MET A 9 -23.88 -10.94 -5.12
CA MET A 9 -23.15 -9.86 -5.79
C MET A 9 -21.86 -9.48 -5.06
N VAL A 10 -21.83 -9.55 -3.73
CA VAL A 10 -20.61 -9.27 -2.94
C VAL A 10 -19.58 -10.39 -3.12
N ARG A 11 -20.03 -11.65 -3.22
CA ARG A 11 -19.16 -12.79 -3.53
C ARG A 11 -18.61 -12.78 -4.95
N SER A 12 -19.42 -12.35 -5.92
CA SER A 12 -19.03 -12.31 -7.34
C SER A 12 -17.92 -11.30 -7.67
N VAL A 13 -17.69 -10.29 -6.83
CA VAL A 13 -16.63 -9.28 -7.04
C VAL A 13 -15.28 -9.73 -6.45
N ALA A 14 -15.31 -10.60 -5.44
CA ALA A 14 -14.11 -11.11 -4.77
C ALA A 14 -13.29 -12.10 -5.62
N ASP A 15 -13.90 -12.73 -6.63
CA ASP A 15 -13.28 -13.81 -7.43
C ASP A 15 -12.68 -13.34 -8.77
N SER A 16 -12.89 -12.08 -9.16
CA SER A 16 -12.10 -11.44 -10.21
C SER A 16 -10.99 -10.64 -9.54
N LEU A 17 -9.77 -11.18 -9.51
CA LEU A 17 -8.56 -10.49 -9.05
C LEU A 17 -8.50 -9.09 -9.70
N HIS A 18 -8.81 -8.06 -8.93
CA HIS A 18 -8.76 -6.69 -9.42
C HIS A 18 -7.28 -6.31 -9.54
N PRO A 19 -6.75 -5.80 -10.67
CA PRO A 19 -5.31 -5.55 -10.83
C PRO A 19 -4.69 -4.73 -9.67
N ALA A 20 -5.46 -3.74 -9.16
CA ALA A 20 -5.10 -2.95 -7.98
C ALA A 20 -4.87 -3.75 -6.67
N THR A 21 -5.33 -4.99 -6.54
CA THR A 21 -5.02 -5.84 -5.39
C THR A 21 -3.63 -6.44 -5.49
N ASP A 22 -3.14 -6.68 -6.70
CA ASP A 22 -1.88 -7.39 -6.97
C ASP A 22 -0.72 -6.45 -7.28
N HIS A 23 -0.99 -5.31 -7.89
CA HIS A 23 0.03 -4.33 -8.27
C HIS A 23 -0.27 -2.94 -7.71
N LEU A 24 0.76 -2.33 -7.13
CA LEU A 24 0.70 -1.00 -6.53
C LEU A 24 0.47 0.07 -7.59
N LEU A 25 0.99 -0.09 -8.80
CA LEU A 25 0.76 0.88 -9.88
C LEU A 25 -0.72 0.94 -10.25
N ASP A 26 -1.37 -0.22 -10.39
CA ASP A 26 -2.81 -0.31 -10.65
C ASP A 26 -3.63 0.28 -9.49
N PHE A 27 -3.19 0.06 -8.25
CA PHE A 27 -3.79 0.70 -7.08
C PHE A 27 -3.66 2.23 -7.11
N CYS A 28 -2.49 2.75 -7.46
CA CYS A 28 -2.28 4.20 -7.56
C CYS A 28 -3.20 4.83 -8.60
N GLU A 29 -3.35 4.21 -9.77
CA GLU A 29 -4.24 4.69 -10.83
C GLU A 29 -5.71 4.68 -10.41
N GLU A 30 -6.15 3.58 -9.78
CA GLU A 30 -7.51 3.41 -9.29
C GLU A 30 -7.86 4.47 -8.21
N VAL A 31 -6.94 4.75 -7.29
CA VAL A 31 -7.19 5.65 -6.15
C VAL A 31 -7.15 7.12 -6.51
N THR A 32 -6.21 7.50 -7.37
CA THR A 32 -6.00 8.92 -7.66
C THR A 32 -6.80 9.36 -8.88
N GLY A 33 -7.00 8.52 -9.89
CA GLY A 33 -7.74 8.82 -11.12
C GLY A 33 -7.17 9.92 -12.01
N PHE A 34 -6.32 10.82 -11.49
CA PHE A 34 -5.63 11.88 -12.23
C PHE A 34 -4.18 11.53 -12.56
N TRP A 35 -3.59 10.52 -11.91
CA TRP A 35 -2.27 10.03 -12.30
C TRP A 35 -2.35 9.18 -13.55
N ARG A 36 -1.30 9.30 -14.37
CA ARG A 36 -1.04 8.41 -15.50
C ARG A 36 0.28 7.71 -15.25
N ARG A 37 0.40 6.46 -15.70
CA ARG A 37 1.68 5.74 -15.69
C ARG A 37 2.80 6.59 -16.25
N ALA A 38 3.91 6.60 -15.53
CA ALA A 38 5.18 7.11 -16.02
C ALA A 38 6.28 6.12 -15.63
N PRO A 39 7.34 5.96 -16.44
CA PRO A 39 8.36 4.94 -16.20
C PRO A 39 9.01 5.01 -14.81
N HIS A 40 9.25 6.23 -14.31
CA HIS A 40 9.85 6.43 -12.98
C HIS A 40 8.93 6.02 -11.83
N LEU A 41 7.61 6.07 -12.04
CA LEU A 41 6.60 5.66 -11.06
C LEU A 41 6.42 4.15 -11.06
N GLU A 42 6.52 3.53 -12.23
CA GLU A 42 6.52 2.08 -12.39
C GLU A 42 7.70 1.45 -11.64
N ILE A 43 8.91 1.98 -11.84
CA ILE A 43 10.11 1.54 -11.10
C ILE A 43 9.92 1.69 -9.58
N LEU A 44 9.38 2.84 -9.14
CA LEU A 44 9.09 3.07 -7.72
C LEU A 44 8.09 2.04 -7.18
N CYS A 45 7.02 1.77 -7.93
CA CYS A 45 5.99 0.81 -7.51
C CYS A 45 6.55 -0.61 -7.42
N LEU A 46 7.28 -1.06 -8.45
CA LEU A 46 7.95 -2.36 -8.45
C LEU A 46 8.91 -2.51 -7.26
N ALA A 47 9.70 -1.47 -6.95
CA ALA A 47 10.62 -1.50 -5.84
C ALA A 47 9.90 -1.60 -4.48
N LEU A 48 8.79 -0.89 -4.31
CA LEU A 48 7.97 -0.96 -3.09
C LEU A 48 7.23 -2.30 -2.97
N GLU A 49 6.77 -2.88 -4.07
CA GLU A 49 6.22 -4.24 -4.09
C GLU A 49 7.28 -5.28 -3.69
N ALA A 50 8.53 -5.12 -4.12
CA ALA A 50 9.62 -5.99 -3.67
C ALA A 50 9.90 -5.87 -2.16
N VAL A 51 9.70 -4.68 -1.57
CA VAL A 51 9.74 -4.51 -0.10
C VAL A 51 8.59 -5.27 0.56
N GLU A 52 7.38 -5.20 0.01
CA GLU A 52 6.23 -5.96 0.53
C GLU A 52 6.45 -7.47 0.49
N ARG A 53 6.98 -8.00 -0.63
CA ARG A 53 7.32 -9.42 -0.79
C ARG A 53 8.33 -9.89 0.25
N TYR A 54 9.39 -9.11 0.48
CA TYR A 54 10.35 -9.40 1.53
C TYR A 54 9.70 -9.46 2.93
N ILE A 55 8.83 -8.51 3.25
CA ILE A 55 8.11 -8.49 4.56
C ILE A 55 7.21 -9.71 4.74
N ARG A 56 6.67 -10.28 3.64
CA ARG A 56 5.90 -11.53 3.65
C ARG A 56 6.75 -12.79 3.83
N GLY A 57 8.08 -12.65 3.87
CA GLY A 57 9.03 -13.74 4.08
C GLY A 57 9.57 -14.34 2.79
N GLU A 58 9.36 -13.68 1.64
CA GLU A 58 10.01 -14.06 0.39
C GLU A 58 11.49 -13.68 0.47
N ALA A 59 12.38 -14.62 0.15
CA ALA A 59 13.82 -14.48 0.42
C ALA A 59 14.39 -13.22 -0.27
N PRO A 60 15.25 -12.45 0.42
CA PRO A 60 15.88 -11.28 -0.18
C PRO A 60 16.74 -11.70 -1.38
N ALA A 61 16.87 -10.80 -2.36
CA ALA A 61 17.95 -10.89 -3.33
C ALA A 61 19.28 -10.63 -2.59
N THR A 62 19.91 -11.67 -2.04
CA THR A 62 21.25 -11.54 -1.48
C THR A 62 22.29 -11.45 -2.61
N ASP A 63 23.26 -10.55 -2.42
CA ASP A 63 24.49 -10.41 -3.20
C ASP A 63 24.43 -9.72 -4.57
N LEU A 64 23.39 -8.93 -4.85
CA LEU A 64 23.36 -8.07 -6.05
C LEU A 64 23.92 -6.67 -5.76
N GLY A 65 24.77 -6.17 -6.66
CA GLY A 65 25.13 -4.75 -6.70
C GLY A 65 23.97 -3.86 -7.19
N PRO A 66 24.01 -2.54 -6.98
CA PRO A 66 22.89 -1.64 -7.29
C PRO A 66 22.34 -1.75 -8.71
N ASP A 67 23.21 -1.84 -9.71
CA ASP A 67 22.78 -1.95 -11.12
C ASP A 67 22.07 -3.29 -11.38
N ALA A 68 22.60 -4.38 -10.83
CA ALA A 68 21.98 -5.70 -10.96
C ALA A 68 20.62 -5.79 -10.23
N VAL A 69 20.43 -5.03 -9.15
CA VAL A 69 19.11 -4.91 -8.48
C VAL A 69 18.11 -4.24 -9.42
N VAL A 70 18.49 -3.17 -10.12
CA VAL A 70 17.57 -2.47 -11.04
C VAL A 70 17.21 -3.35 -12.22
N GLU A 71 18.19 -4.03 -12.83
CA GLU A 71 17.94 -4.95 -13.94
C GLU A 71 17.02 -6.11 -13.51
N ALA A 72 17.31 -6.75 -12.36
CA ALA A 72 16.47 -7.82 -11.82
C ALA A 72 15.06 -7.33 -11.47
N LEU A 73 14.92 -6.09 -10.99
CA LEU A 73 13.62 -5.48 -10.70
C LEU A 73 12.80 -5.30 -11.97
N LEU A 74 13.40 -4.74 -13.01
CA LEU A 74 12.76 -4.49 -14.30
C LEU A 74 12.42 -5.80 -15.04
N ALA A 75 13.25 -6.83 -14.87
CA ALA A 75 12.99 -8.17 -15.41
C ALA A 75 11.92 -8.95 -14.61
N GLY A 76 11.50 -8.46 -13.44
CA GLY A 76 10.59 -9.18 -12.55
C GLY A 76 11.21 -10.37 -11.83
N GLU A 77 12.55 -10.45 -11.83
CA GLU A 77 13.34 -11.53 -11.22
C GLU A 77 13.71 -11.24 -9.76
N LEU A 78 13.54 -9.99 -9.33
CA LEU A 78 13.84 -9.57 -7.96
C LEU A 78 12.74 -10.03 -6.97
N ILE A 79 13.11 -11.01 -6.14
CA ILE A 79 12.20 -11.61 -5.16
C ILE A 79 11.80 -10.60 -4.07
N GLY A 80 12.76 -9.95 -3.40
CA GLY A 80 12.46 -8.97 -2.36
C GLY A 80 13.61 -8.05 -1.96
N ILE A 81 13.25 -6.90 -1.37
CA ILE A 81 14.17 -5.85 -0.89
C ILE A 81 13.96 -5.61 0.61
N ASP A 82 15.00 -5.81 1.43
CA ASP A 82 14.97 -5.51 2.88
C ASP A 82 14.98 -4.00 3.16
N ARG A 83 15.81 -3.25 2.42
CA ARG A 83 16.01 -1.81 2.62
C ARG A 83 16.05 -1.08 1.29
N LEU A 84 15.12 -0.15 1.10
CA LEU A 84 15.00 0.66 -0.11
C LEU A 84 15.29 2.14 0.20
N MET A 85 16.15 2.77 -0.60
CA MET A 85 16.31 4.22 -0.65
C MET A 85 15.83 4.73 -2.00
N VAL A 86 14.97 5.76 -1.98
CA VAL A 86 14.39 6.35 -3.21
C VAL A 86 14.92 7.76 -3.39
N LEU A 87 15.74 7.97 -4.42
CA LEU A 87 16.31 9.27 -4.78
C LEU A 87 15.67 9.76 -6.07
N MET A 88 14.67 10.64 -5.94
CA MET A 88 13.94 11.22 -7.08
C MET A 88 13.78 12.74 -6.90
N PRO A 89 13.76 13.52 -8.01
CA PRO A 89 13.64 14.97 -7.92
C PRO A 89 12.34 15.43 -7.22
N PRO A 90 12.24 16.69 -6.76
CA PRO A 90 11.00 17.23 -6.20
C PRO A 90 9.86 17.16 -7.24
N GLN A 91 8.62 17.05 -6.77
CA GLN A 91 7.42 17.00 -7.62
C GLN A 91 7.30 15.78 -8.57
N HIS A 92 8.09 14.72 -8.35
CA HIS A 92 7.99 13.46 -9.10
C HIS A 92 7.15 12.40 -8.37
N GLY A 93 6.20 12.82 -7.54
CA GLY A 93 5.22 11.91 -6.95
C GLY A 93 5.72 10.91 -5.89
N LYS A 94 7.01 10.94 -5.53
CA LYS A 94 7.59 10.02 -4.54
C LYS A 94 6.85 9.97 -3.21
N THR A 95 6.42 11.11 -2.67
CA THR A 95 5.68 11.17 -1.39
C THR A 95 4.26 10.64 -1.56
N GLU A 96 3.65 10.89 -2.71
CA GLU A 96 2.31 10.39 -3.01
C GLU A 96 2.29 8.86 -3.02
N VAL A 97 3.20 8.25 -3.76
CA VAL A 97 3.30 6.80 -3.87
C VAL A 97 3.84 6.20 -2.57
N ALA A 98 5.05 6.57 -2.13
CA ALA A 98 5.73 5.87 -1.05
C ALA A 98 5.17 6.17 0.34
N SER A 99 4.60 7.37 0.55
CA SER A 99 4.19 7.82 1.89
C SER A 99 2.67 7.83 2.10
N ARG A 100 1.86 7.89 1.03
CA ARG A 100 0.39 7.86 1.13
C ARG A 100 -0.23 6.57 0.56
N LEU A 101 0.02 6.27 -0.71
CA LEU A 101 -0.67 5.17 -1.39
C LEU A 101 -0.12 3.80 -1.00
N PHE A 102 1.21 3.66 -0.93
CA PHE A 102 1.85 2.39 -0.57
C PHE A 102 1.43 1.86 0.80
N PRO A 103 1.40 2.67 1.88
CA PRO A 103 0.86 2.21 3.17
C PRO A 103 -0.57 1.68 3.08
N CYS A 104 -1.42 2.28 2.24
CA CYS A 104 -2.80 1.81 2.06
C CYS A 104 -2.83 0.43 1.41
N TRP A 105 -2.13 0.27 0.29
CA TRP A 105 -2.04 -0.99 -0.44
C TRP A 105 -1.39 -2.09 0.41
N PHE A 106 -0.27 -1.78 1.07
CA PHE A 106 0.46 -2.68 1.94
C PHE A 106 -0.41 -3.20 3.09
N LEU A 107 -1.12 -2.32 3.81
CA LEU A 107 -2.00 -2.70 4.91
C LEU A 107 -3.27 -3.42 4.46
N GLY A 108 -3.76 -3.15 3.25
CA GLY A 108 -4.84 -3.93 2.64
C GLY A 108 -4.45 -5.39 2.44
N ARG A 109 -3.22 -5.64 1.98
CA ARG A 109 -2.67 -7.00 1.81
C ARG A 109 -2.21 -7.64 3.11
N ASN A 110 -1.73 -6.83 4.04
CA ASN A 110 -1.08 -7.25 5.28
C ASN A 110 -1.77 -6.63 6.52
N PRO A 111 -3.03 -6.98 6.81
CA PRO A 111 -3.86 -6.32 7.83
C PRO A 111 -3.42 -6.55 9.28
N ASP A 112 -2.44 -7.43 9.51
CA ASP A 112 -1.83 -7.72 10.80
C ASP A 112 -0.47 -7.01 11.00
N ARG A 113 0.01 -6.28 9.99
CA ARG A 113 1.29 -5.59 10.01
C ARG A 113 1.16 -4.13 10.44
N LYS A 114 2.32 -3.53 10.74
CA LYS A 114 2.43 -2.17 11.27
C LYS A 114 3.28 -1.32 10.35
N VAL A 115 2.83 -0.10 10.07
CA VAL A 115 3.53 0.92 9.30
C VAL A 115 3.83 2.11 10.20
N LEU A 116 5.08 2.54 10.20
CA LEU A 116 5.54 3.77 10.84
C LEU A 116 5.96 4.76 9.76
N LEU A 117 5.31 5.91 9.72
CA LEU A 117 5.66 7.04 8.88
C LEU A 117 6.39 8.10 9.72
N THR A 118 7.57 8.50 9.27
CA THR A 118 8.35 9.58 9.89
C THR A 118 8.54 10.72 8.90
N ALA A 119 8.29 11.94 9.34
CA ALA A 119 8.54 13.15 8.55
C ALA A 119 9.44 14.14 9.30
N TYR A 120 9.96 15.12 8.57
CA TYR A 120 10.86 16.16 9.10
C TYR A 120 10.22 17.01 10.21
N ASN A 121 8.88 17.10 10.27
CA ASN A 121 8.17 17.72 11.38
C ASN A 121 6.81 17.05 11.60
N THR A 122 6.24 17.28 12.79
CA THR A 122 4.97 16.68 13.22
C THR A 122 3.79 17.12 12.37
N ARG A 123 3.77 18.38 11.90
CA ARG A 123 2.68 18.91 11.08
C ARG A 123 2.59 18.16 9.74
N TRP A 124 3.72 17.96 9.07
CA TRP A 124 3.81 17.27 7.80
C TRP A 124 3.48 15.78 7.95
N ALA A 125 3.95 15.14 9.02
CA ALA A 125 3.57 13.78 9.35
C ALA A 125 2.04 13.64 9.49
N HIS A 126 1.42 14.59 10.21
CA HIS A 126 -0.02 14.61 10.41
C HIS A 126 -0.79 14.83 9.10
N GLU A 127 -0.37 15.79 8.27
CA GLU A 127 -0.98 16.05 6.96
C GLU A 127 -0.93 14.80 6.06
N ILE A 128 0.23 14.12 5.98
CA ILE A 128 0.34 12.85 5.24
C ILE A 128 -0.60 11.78 5.83
N SER A 129 -0.68 11.66 7.15
CA SER A 129 -1.55 10.66 7.80
C SER A 129 -3.03 10.87 7.47
N VAL A 130 -3.49 12.12 7.45
CA VAL A 130 -4.87 12.48 7.09
C VAL A 130 -5.16 12.09 5.64
N ASP A 131 -4.27 12.43 4.71
CA ASP A 131 -4.43 12.08 3.29
C ASP A 131 -4.42 10.56 3.09
N THR A 132 -3.47 9.87 3.74
CA THR A 132 -3.35 8.39 3.71
C THR A 132 -4.64 7.75 4.21
N ARG A 133 -5.17 8.21 5.35
CA ARG A 133 -6.42 7.70 5.91
C ARG A 133 -7.60 7.87 4.95
N ARG A 134 -7.69 9.01 4.26
CA ARG A 134 -8.75 9.24 3.25
C ARG A 134 -8.64 8.26 2.08
N TYR A 135 -7.44 8.03 1.55
CA TYR A 135 -7.23 7.03 0.50
C TYR A 135 -7.55 5.62 0.99
N PHE A 136 -7.17 5.30 2.22
CA PHE A 136 -7.46 4.02 2.85
C PHE A 136 -8.97 3.77 2.92
N GLU A 137 -9.71 4.70 3.54
CA GLU A 137 -11.16 4.59 3.72
C GLU A 137 -11.91 4.47 2.39
N TRP A 138 -11.40 5.12 1.33
CA TRP A 138 -12.00 5.08 0.00
C TRP A 138 -11.71 3.77 -0.77
N ALA A 139 -10.48 3.26 -0.71
CA ALA A 139 -10.04 2.16 -1.57
C ALA A 139 -10.05 0.79 -0.87
N VAL A 140 -9.55 0.75 0.37
CA VAL A 140 -9.06 -0.49 0.97
C VAL A 140 -10.20 -1.42 1.42
N PRO A 141 -11.31 -0.93 2.01
CA PRO A 141 -12.46 -1.78 2.34
C PRO A 141 -13.03 -2.50 1.12
N ARG A 142 -13.19 -1.81 0.00
CA ARG A 142 -13.77 -2.38 -1.22
C ARG A 142 -12.83 -3.33 -1.96
N LEU A 143 -11.52 -3.07 -1.92
CA LEU A 143 -10.52 -3.88 -2.64
C LEU A 143 -10.01 -5.08 -1.82
N PHE A 144 -9.93 -4.95 -0.50
CA PHE A 144 -9.25 -5.94 0.36
C PHE A 144 -10.11 -6.47 1.52
N GLY A 145 -11.31 -5.90 1.77
CA GLY A 145 -12.11 -6.26 2.95
C GLY A 145 -11.46 -5.85 4.29
N VAL A 146 -10.50 -4.92 4.23
CA VAL A 146 -9.77 -4.41 5.39
C VAL A 146 -10.24 -2.99 5.70
N GLY A 147 -10.51 -2.71 6.97
CA GLY A 147 -11.04 -1.44 7.44
C GLY A 147 -10.22 -0.85 8.58
N ILE A 148 -10.55 0.39 8.93
CA ILE A 148 -10.01 1.07 10.11
C ILE A 148 -10.92 0.76 11.30
N SER A 149 -10.31 0.54 12.47
CA SER A 149 -11.06 0.34 13.71
C SER A 149 -11.90 1.56 14.06
N PRO A 150 -13.19 1.38 14.43
CA PRO A 150 -14.04 2.48 14.87
C PRO A 150 -13.57 3.11 16.19
N GLU A 151 -12.79 2.39 17.00
CA GLU A 151 -12.28 2.86 18.28
C GLU A 151 -11.11 3.84 18.14
N THR A 152 -10.58 4.03 16.92
CA THR A 152 -9.43 4.90 16.72
C THR A 152 -9.79 6.30 16.25
N GLU A 153 -9.77 7.23 17.19
CA GLU A 153 -10.03 8.66 16.95
C GLU A 153 -8.82 9.45 16.46
N ALA A 154 -7.60 9.01 16.79
CA ALA A 154 -6.38 9.76 16.45
C ALA A 154 -6.07 9.71 14.94
N ALA A 155 -6.02 10.88 14.31
CA ALA A 155 -5.66 11.00 12.89
C ALA A 155 -4.23 10.53 12.58
N SER A 156 -3.30 10.63 13.54
CA SER A 156 -1.89 10.21 13.39
C SER A 156 -1.62 8.75 13.73
N SER A 157 -2.58 8.02 14.29
CA SER A 157 -2.36 6.64 14.73
C SER A 157 -3.65 5.86 14.66
N TRP A 158 -3.79 4.94 13.70
CA TRP A 158 -5.02 4.19 13.47
C TRP A 158 -4.78 2.68 13.29
N HIS A 159 -5.71 1.88 13.83
CA HIS A 159 -5.66 0.42 13.76
C HIS A 159 -6.41 -0.08 12.54
N VAL A 160 -5.90 -1.13 11.91
CA VAL A 160 -6.52 -1.76 10.74
C VAL A 160 -6.70 -3.25 10.96
N GLY A 161 -7.69 -3.80 10.25
CA GLY A 161 -8.12 -5.18 10.45
C GLY A 161 -9.09 -5.66 9.39
N ARG A 162 -9.26 -6.98 9.31
CA ARG A 162 -10.31 -7.56 8.47
C ARG A 162 -11.67 -7.23 9.07
N ILE A 163 -12.53 -6.62 8.27
CA ILE A 163 -13.85 -6.14 8.72
C ILE A 163 -14.71 -7.31 9.21
N GLU A 164 -14.77 -8.39 8.42
CA GLU A 164 -15.57 -9.58 8.75
C GLU A 164 -15.11 -10.30 10.02
N ALA A 165 -13.82 -10.20 10.35
CA ALA A 165 -13.24 -10.87 11.51
C ALA A 165 -13.34 -10.05 12.80
N ASP A 166 -13.75 -8.77 12.71
CA ASP A 166 -13.78 -7.80 13.81
C ASP A 166 -12.49 -7.79 14.65
N ARG A 167 -11.33 -7.82 13.96
CA ARG A 167 -10.00 -7.93 14.57
C ARG A 167 -9.02 -6.96 13.91
N PHE A 168 -8.55 -5.99 14.69
CA PHE A 168 -7.71 -4.88 14.22
C PHE A 168 -6.29 -4.93 14.81
N PHE A 169 -5.47 -5.87 14.32
CA PHE A 169 -4.08 -6.06 14.79
C PHE A 169 -3.07 -5.13 14.12
N GLY A 170 -3.33 -4.77 12.86
CA GLY A 170 -2.45 -3.89 12.11
C GLY A 170 -2.56 -2.45 12.58
N ARG A 171 -1.57 -1.64 12.22
CA ARG A 171 -1.52 -0.23 12.64
C ARG A 171 -0.78 0.63 11.63
N PHE A 172 -1.29 1.82 11.40
CA PHE A 172 -0.52 2.93 10.82
C PHE A 172 -0.25 3.97 11.92
N HIS A 173 0.98 4.47 11.99
CA HIS A 173 1.36 5.55 12.90
C HIS A 173 2.25 6.55 12.17
N ALA A 174 1.98 7.85 12.34
CA ALA A 174 2.75 8.94 11.76
C ALA A 174 3.31 9.85 12.86
N THR A 175 4.61 10.14 12.80
CA THR A 175 5.30 11.02 13.74
C THR A 175 6.28 11.95 13.05
N GLY A 176 6.50 13.12 13.65
CA GLY A 176 7.61 14.01 13.31
C GLY A 176 8.88 13.61 14.05
N TRP A 177 10.02 14.07 13.53
CA TRP A 177 11.28 14.17 14.27
C TRP A 177 11.33 15.42 15.14
#